data_AF-A0A645IJ47-F1
#
_entry.id   AF-A0A645IJ47-F1
#
_cell.length_a   1.000
_cell.length_b   1.000
_cell.length_c   1.000
_cell.angle_alpha   90.00
_cell.angle_beta   90.00
_cell.angle_gamma   90.00
#
_symmetry.space_group_name_H-M   'P 1'
#
loop_
_entity.id
_entity.type
_entity.pdbx_description
1 polymer ?
#
loop_
_entity_poly.entity_id
_entity_poly.type
_entity_poly.pdbx_seq_one_letter_code
_entity_poly.pdbx_strand_id
1 'polypeptide(L)'
;MPEDVKCLCMDVRRALSKFAKNGESFDVIFADPPYGLGWGAELPKLIYKHSEVLSPNGTLIFEHSEKEDADDIPGWEREERTYGGTVLTFYKRSVDR
;
A
#
# COMPACT_ATOMS: atom_id res chain seq x y z
N MET A 1 -2.29 16.37 -19.49
CA MET A 1 -2.32 15.92 -18.08
C MET A 1 -2.45 17.16 -17.22
N PRO A 2 -3.30 17.18 -16.19
CA PRO A 2 -3.30 18.26 -15.20
C PRO A 2 -1.88 18.44 -14.63
N GLU A 3 -1.49 19.65 -14.26
CA GLU A 3 -0.13 19.96 -13.79
C GLU A 3 0.27 19.17 -12.52
N ASP A 4 -0.72 18.78 -11.71
CA ASP A 4 -0.54 18.03 -10.45
C ASP A 4 -0.56 16.50 -10.62
N VAL A 5 -0.55 15.99 -11.86
CA VAL A 5 -0.65 14.54 -12.13
C VAL A 5 0.60 14.03 -12.84
N LYS A 6 1.26 13.05 -12.21
CA LYS A 6 2.42 12.34 -12.76
C LYS A 6 2.10 10.87 -12.96
N CYS A 7 2.09 10.42 -14.22
CA CYS A 7 1.95 9.01 -14.57
C CYS A 7 3.32 8.36 -14.77
N LEU A 8 3.55 7.22 -14.12
CA LEU A 8 4.77 6.44 -14.28
C LEU A 8 4.42 5.02 -14.76
N CYS A 9 4.74 4.71 -16.00
CA CYS A 9 4.64 3.34 -16.52
C CYS A 9 5.84 2.52 -16.04
N MET A 10 5.73 1.92 -14.86
CA MET A 10 6.81 1.17 -14.24
C MET A 10 6.30 0.08 -13.28
N ASP A 11 7.11 -0.95 -13.06
CA ASP A 11 6.85 -1.96 -12.03
C ASP A 11 6.85 -1.33 -10.62
N VAL A 12 5.90 -1.74 -9.78
CA VAL A 12 5.69 -1.19 -8.43
C VAL A 12 6.90 -1.36 -7.52
N ARG A 13 7.65 -2.47 -7.64
CA ARG A 13 8.85 -2.73 -6.82
C ARG A 13 9.95 -1.73 -7.18
N ARG A 14 10.08 -1.41 -8.47
CA ARG A 14 10.98 -0.35 -8.95
C ARG A 14 10.50 1.04 -8.53
N ALA A 15 9.18 1.28 -8.53
CA ALA A 15 8.60 2.57 -8.13
C ALA A 15 8.88 2.88 -6.66
N LEU A 16 8.54 1.95 -5.77
CA LEU A 16 8.75 2.11 -4.32
C LEU A 16 10.23 2.29 -3.99
N SER A 17 11.12 1.49 -4.59
CA SER A 17 12.56 1.67 -4.40
C SER A 17 13.07 3.03 -4.90
N LYS A 18 12.50 3.56 -5.99
CA LYS A 18 12.85 4.89 -6.51
C LYS A 18 12.36 6.00 -5.58
N PHE A 19 11.11 5.95 -5.13
CA PHE A 19 10.54 6.93 -4.22
C PHE A 19 11.29 6.97 -2.89
N ALA A 20 11.57 5.81 -2.30
CA ALA A 20 12.39 5.66 -1.10
C ALA A 20 13.76 6.34 -1.27
N LYS A 21 14.48 6.06 -2.37
CA LYS A 21 15.79 6.66 -2.66
C LYS A 21 15.75 8.18 -2.82
N ASN A 22 14.62 8.70 -3.30
CA ASN A 22 14.40 10.13 -3.51
C ASN A 22 13.86 10.84 -2.25
N GLY A 23 13.55 10.11 -1.17
CA GLY A 23 12.88 10.67 0.00
C GLY A 23 11.44 11.13 -0.27
N GLU A 24 10.79 10.57 -1.30
CA GLU A 24 9.38 10.86 -1.61
C GLU A 24 8.47 10.07 -0.66
N SER A 25 7.52 10.75 -0.01
CA SER A 25 6.50 10.14 0.84
C SER A 25 5.09 10.62 0.46
N PHE A 26 4.10 9.78 0.73
CA PHE A 26 2.71 10.02 0.40
C PHE A 26 1.82 9.86 1.63
N ASP A 27 0.81 10.72 1.77
CA ASP A 27 -0.14 10.64 2.89
C ASP A 27 -1.12 9.48 2.72
N VAL A 28 -1.44 9.14 1.47
CA VAL A 28 -2.32 8.03 1.12
C VAL A 28 -1.72 7.25 -0.05
N ILE A 29 -1.70 5.92 0.07
CA ILE A 29 -1.34 5.01 -1.02
C ILE A 29 -2.56 4.13 -1.30
N PHE A 30 -2.98 4.08 -2.56
CA PHE A 30 -4.02 3.16 -3.03
C PHE A 30 -3.36 2.01 -3.80
N ALA A 31 -3.78 0.78 -3.54
CA ALA A 31 -3.33 -0.40 -4.23
C ALA A 31 -4.51 -1.30 -4.59
N ASP A 32 -4.72 -1.49 -5.89
CA ASP A 32 -5.68 -2.45 -6.47
C ASP A 32 -4.92 -3.33 -7.48
N PRO A 33 -4.11 -4.28 -6.99
CA PRO A 33 -3.37 -5.17 -7.86
C PRO A 33 -4.29 -6.29 -8.40
N PRO A 34 -3.95 -6.91 -9.54
CA PRO A 34 -4.74 -8.02 -10.08
C PRO A 34 -4.84 -9.21 -9.11
N TYR A 35 -6.05 -9.73 -8.91
CA TYR A 35 -6.33 -10.80 -7.96
C TYR A 35 -5.67 -12.15 -8.30
N GLY A 36 -5.40 -12.95 -7.27
CA GLY A 36 -4.92 -14.34 -7.44
C GLY A 36 -3.44 -14.46 -7.80
N LEU A 37 -2.66 -13.38 -7.60
CA LEU A 37 -1.21 -13.34 -7.84
C LEU A 37 -0.38 -13.32 -6.55
N GLY A 38 -1.02 -13.49 -5.38
CA GLY A 38 -0.34 -13.53 -4.08
C GLY A 38 0.05 -12.15 -3.52
N TRP A 39 -0.67 -11.11 -3.93
CA TRP A 39 -0.45 -9.74 -3.45
C TRP A 39 -0.83 -9.57 -2.00
N GLY A 40 -1.76 -10.39 -1.49
CA GLY A 40 -2.10 -10.49 -0.07
C GLY A 40 -0.87 -10.57 0.83
N ALA A 41 0.13 -11.35 0.43
CA ALA A 41 1.39 -11.48 1.18
C ALA A 41 2.49 -10.55 0.66
N GLU A 42 2.56 -10.30 -0.64
CA GLU A 42 3.66 -9.55 -1.24
C GLU A 42 3.57 -8.04 -0.97
N LEU A 43 2.38 -7.44 -1.13
CA LEU A 43 2.21 -6.00 -1.01
C LEU A 43 2.52 -5.50 0.42
N PRO A 44 1.99 -6.10 1.50
CA PRO A 44 2.35 -5.72 2.87
C PRO A 44 3.86 -5.78 3.13
N LYS A 45 4.55 -6.83 2.66
CA LYS A 45 6.01 -6.98 2.79
C LYS A 45 6.78 -5.91 2.04
N LEU A 46 6.33 -5.57 0.83
CA LEU A 46 6.97 -4.58 -0.01
C LEU A 46 6.81 -3.16 0.57
N ILE A 47 5.62 -2.84 1.07
CA ILE A 47 5.36 -1.56 1.75
C ILE A 47 6.15 -1.47 3.05
N TYR A 48 6.18 -2.53 3.86
CA TYR A 48 6.98 -2.54 5.10
C TYR A 48 8.48 -2.30 4.82
N LYS A 49 9.03 -2.96 3.80
CA LYS A 49 10.42 -2.77 3.37
C LYS A 49 10.75 -1.33 2.96
N HIS A 50 9.76 -0.61 2.44
CA HIS A 50 9.88 0.77 1.98
C HIS A 50 8.99 1.71 2.79
N SER A 51 8.83 1.46 4.09
CA SER A 51 7.86 2.15 4.95
C SER A 51 7.95 3.69 4.90
N GLU A 52 9.13 4.23 4.60
CA GLU A 52 9.41 5.65 4.40
C GLU A 52 8.60 6.30 3.27
N VAL A 53 8.12 5.54 2.28
CA VAL A 53 7.28 6.08 1.21
C VAL A 53 5.85 6.41 1.65
N LEU A 54 5.41 5.92 2.81
CA LEU A 54 4.16 6.36 3.43
C LEU A 54 4.48 7.35 4.55
N SER A 55 3.89 8.54 4.54
CA SER A 55 4.11 9.55 5.58
C SER A 55 3.79 9.00 6.98
N PRO A 56 4.38 9.55 8.06
CA PRO A 56 3.89 9.32 9.42
C PRO A 56 2.38 9.56 9.52
N ASN A 57 1.62 8.63 10.12
CA ASN A 57 0.15 8.62 10.14
C ASN A 57 -0.54 8.49 8.78
N GLY A 58 0.23 8.25 7.71
CA GLY A 58 -0.31 7.96 6.39
C GLY A 58 -1.05 6.62 6.37
N THR A 59 -1.90 6.45 5.36
CA THR A 59 -2.75 5.27 5.20
C THR A 59 -2.49 4.57 3.88
N LEU A 60 -2.23 3.27 3.93
CA LEU A 60 -2.31 2.37 2.77
C LEU A 60 -3.74 1.81 2.71
N ILE A 61 -4.35 1.87 1.52
CA ILE A 61 -5.65 1.27 1.22
C ILE A 61 -5.41 0.20 0.16
N PHE A 62 -5.63 -1.05 0.53
CA PHE A 62 -5.43 -2.21 -0.33
C PHE A 62 -6.77 -2.87 -0.66
N GLU A 63 -7.14 -2.86 -1.93
CA GLU A 63 -8.28 -3.59 -2.47
C GLU A 63 -7.86 -5.00 -2.88
N HIS A 64 -8.58 -6.01 -2.38
CA HIS A 64 -8.41 -7.42 -2.74
C HIS A 64 -9.75 -8.16 -2.72
N SER A 65 -9.78 -9.34 -3.33
CA SER A 65 -10.95 -10.22 -3.22
C SER A 65 -11.04 -10.84 -1.82
N GLU A 66 -12.25 -11.18 -1.37
CA GLU A 66 -12.49 -11.93 -0.12
C GLU A 66 -11.81 -13.32 -0.06
N LYS A 67 -11.30 -13.81 -1.20
CA LYS A 67 -10.61 -15.12 -1.32
C LYS A 67 -9.10 -15.02 -1.14
N GLU A 68 -8.59 -13.81 -0.94
CA GLU A 68 -7.17 -13.52 -0.78
C GLU A 68 -7.00 -12.77 0.54
N ASP A 69 -6.33 -13.37 1.51
CA ASP A 69 -6.07 -12.72 2.79
C ASP A 69 -4.87 -11.77 2.67
N ALA A 70 -4.99 -10.58 3.25
CA ALA A 70 -3.90 -9.62 3.33
C ALA A 70 -3.10 -9.82 4.64
N ASP A 71 -1.78 -9.98 4.51
CA ASP A 71 -0.88 -10.13 5.66
C ASP A 71 -0.85 -8.84 6.50
N ASP A 72 -0.60 -8.97 7.81
CA ASP A 72 -0.38 -7.81 8.67
C ASP A 72 0.95 -7.12 8.36
N ILE A 73 1.01 -5.80 8.60
CA ILE A 73 2.25 -5.02 8.58
C ILE A 73 2.71 -4.81 10.03
N PRO A 74 3.91 -5.28 10.43
CA PRO A 74 4.37 -5.13 11.80
C PRO A 74 4.39 -3.67 12.28
N GLY A 75 3.78 -3.42 13.44
CA GLY A 75 3.70 -2.10 14.07
C GLY A 75 2.66 -1.14 13.46
N TRP A 76 1.82 -1.62 12.53
CA TRP A 76 0.78 -0.81 11.89
C TRP A 76 -0.60 -1.31 12.32
N GLU A 77 -1.54 -0.38 12.45
CA GLU A 77 -2.94 -0.72 12.73
C GLU A 77 -3.60 -1.18 11.43
N ARG A 78 -4.48 -2.18 11.51
CA ARG A 78 -5.23 -2.73 10.38
C ARG A 78 -6.73 -2.71 10.64
N GLU A 79 -7.49 -2.23 9.66
CA GLU A 79 -8.96 -2.27 9.63
C GLU A 79 -9.41 -2.80 8.27
N GLU A 80 -10.40 -3.70 8.25
CA GLU A 80 -10.98 -4.21 7.01
C GLU A 80 -12.43 -3.77 6.83
N ARG A 81 -12.81 -3.55 5.57
CA ARG A 81 -14.20 -3.30 5.18
C ARG A 81 -14.56 -4.16 3.97
N THR A 82 -15.58 -5.01 4.13
CA THR A 82 -16.05 -5.90 3.08
C THR A 82 -17.28 -5.34 2.39
N TYR A 83 -17.26 -5.34 1.05
CA TYR A 83 -18.34 -4.87 0.19
C TYR A 83 -18.63 -5.93 -0.87
N GLY A 84 -19.58 -6.82 -0.61
CA GLY A 84 -19.79 -8.00 -1.46
C GLY A 84 -18.54 -8.89 -1.43
N GLY A 85 -18.00 -9.24 -2.61
CA GLY A 85 -16.79 -10.06 -2.73
C GLY A 85 -15.46 -9.29 -2.69
N THR A 86 -15.51 -7.97 -2.48
CA THR A 86 -14.33 -7.09 -2.40
C THR A 86 -14.06 -6.70 -0.95
N VAL A 87 -12.79 -6.70 -0.56
CA VAL A 87 -12.30 -6.27 0.75
C VAL A 87 -11.36 -5.08 0.56
N LEU A 88 -11.58 -4.02 1.34
CA LEU A 88 -10.63 -2.92 1.49
C LEU A 88 -9.94 -3.07 2.84
N THR A 89 -8.63 -3.32 2.81
CA THR A 89 -7.78 -3.34 4.00
C THR A 89 -7.05 -2.01 4.13
N PHE A 90 -7.28 -1.34 5.25
CA PHE A 90 -6.65 -0.08 5.63
C PHE A 90 -5.51 -0.38 6.58
N TYR A 91 -4.29 0.01 6.22
CA TYR A 91 -3.14 -0.03 7.12
C TYR A 91 -2.72 1.39 7.48
N LYS A 92 -2.65 1.68 8.78
CA LYS A 92 -2.22 2.98 9.28
C LYS A 92 -0.83 2.90 9.88
N ARG A 93 0.08 3.71 9.34
CA ARG A 93 1.46 3.80 9.84
C ARG A 93 1.47 4.56 11.16
N SER A 94 1.51 3.82 12.27
CA SER A 94 1.89 4.41 13.55
C SER A 94 3.39 4.67 13.54
N VAL A 95 3.77 5.89 13.89
CA VAL A 95 5.13 6.17 14.32
C VAL A 95 5.00 6.32 15.82
N ASP A 96 5.42 5.30 16.57
CA ASP A 96 5.41 5.35 18.03
C ASP A 96 6.02 6.69 18.49
N ARG A 97 5.31 7.37 19.41
CA ARG A 97 5.76 8.59 20.07
C ARG A 97 6.71 8.26 21.22
#